data_AF-A0A1T4QUZ6-F1
#
_entry.id   AF-A0A1T4QUZ6-F1
#
_cell.length_a   1.000
_cell.length_b   1.000
_cell.length_c   1.000
_cell.angle_alpha   90.00
_cell.angle_beta   90.00
_cell.angle_gamma   90.00
#
_symmetry.space_group_name_H-M   'P 1'
#
loop_
_entity.id
_entity.type
_entity.pdbx_description
1 polymer ?
#
loop_
_entity_poly.entity_id
_entity_poly.type
_entity_poly.pdbx_seq_one_letter_code
_entity_poly.pdbx_strand_id
1 'polypeptide(L)' 'MVEIGFKAPDFTLPATGGQEITLSQLAGKKVVLYFYPKDNTPG' A
#
# COMPACT_ATOMS: atom_id res chain seq x y z
N MET A 1 -5.69 0.57 -14.49
CA MET A 1 -5.39 2.01 -14.48
C MET A 1 -5.75 2.55 -13.11
N VAL A 2 -4.92 3.40 -12.51
CA VAL A 2 -5.25 4.05 -11.23
C VAL A 2 -5.77 5.44 -11.58
N GLU A 3 -7.04 5.68 -11.28
CA GLU A 3 -7.74 6.90 -11.64
C GLU A 3 -8.54 7.41 -10.45
N ILE A 4 -8.67 8.73 -10.35
CA ILE A 4 -9.43 9.37 -9.27
C ILE A 4 -10.90 8.93 -9.37
N GLY A 5 -11.49 8.59 -8.23
CA GLY A 5 -12.88 8.12 -8.14
C GLY A 5 -13.08 6.63 -8.40
N PHE A 6 -12.06 5.93 -8.93
CA PHE A 6 -12.11 4.49 -9.06
C PHE A 6 -11.64 3.80 -7.78
N LYS A 7 -12.24 2.65 -7.48
CA LYS A 7 -11.79 1.80 -6.38
C LYS A 7 -10.37 1.32 -6.67
N ALA A 8 -9.46 1.50 -5.72
CA ALA A 8 -8.12 0.94 -5.82
C ALA A 8 -8.19 -0.60 -5.97
N PRO A 9 -7.41 -1.20 -6.87
CA PRO A 9 -7.32 -2.66 -7.00
C PRO A 9 -6.89 -3.28 -5.67
N ASP A 10 -7.44 -4.44 -5.34
CA ASP A 10 -6.96 -5.18 -4.17
C ASP A 10 -5.58 -5.78 -4.47
N PHE A 11 -4.75 -5.85 -3.44
CA PHE A 11 -3.42 -6.42 -3.53
C PHE A 11 -2.99 -6.94 -2.16
N THR A 12 -2.08 -7.90 -2.18
CA THR A 12 -1.37 -8.40 -1.00
C THR A 12 0.11 -8.12 -1.19
N LEU A 13 0.73 -7.47 -0.21
CA LEU A 13 2.16 -7.15 -0.21
C LEU A 13 2.85 -7.65 1.07
N PRO A 14 4.12 -8.08 0.98
CA PRO A 14 4.91 -8.37 2.16
C PRO A 14 5.15 -7.09 2.98
N ALA A 15 5.17 -7.25 4.30
CA ALA A 15 5.49 -6.21 5.26
C ALA A 15 6.62 -6.67 6.20
N THR A 16 7.19 -5.72 6.94
CA THR A 16 8.25 -6.00 7.91
C THR A 16 7.83 -7.07 8.91
N GLY A 17 8.76 -7.93 9.33
CA GLY A 17 8.48 -8.98 10.32
C GLY A 17 7.82 -10.23 9.74
N GLY A 18 7.90 -10.47 8.43
CA GLY A 18 7.34 -11.65 7.77
C GLY A 18 5.82 -11.63 7.70
N GLN A 19 5.22 -10.44 7.78
CA GLN A 19 3.79 -10.25 7.69
C GLN A 19 3.37 -10.02 6.24
N GLU A 20 2.09 -10.21 5.97
CA GLU A 20 1.46 -9.76 4.73
C GLU A 20 0.33 -8.78 5.05
N ILE A 21 0.17 -7.78 4.20
CA ILE A 21 -0.96 -6.83 4.26
C ILE A 21 -1.76 -6.97 2.99
N THR A 22 -3.07 -7.20 3.13
CA THR A 22 -4.02 -7.11 2.01
C THR A 22 -4.84 -5.82 2.13
N LEU A 23 -4.97 -5.06 1.04
CA LEU A 23 -5.66 -3.76 1.08
C LEU A 23 -7.10 -3.89 1.60
N SER A 24 -7.84 -4.92 1.18
CA SER A 24 -9.21 -5.17 1.64
C SER A 24 -9.34 -5.42 3.15
N GLN A 25 -8.29 -5.86 3.84
CA GLN A 25 -8.28 -6.01 5.31
C GLN A 25 -8.32 -4.66 6.05
N LEU A 26 -7.99 -3.56 5.37
CA LEU A 26 -7.99 -2.19 5.93
C LEU A 26 -9.30 -1.44 5.67
N ALA A 27 -10.33 -2.11 5.16
CA ALA A 27 -11.63 -1.50 4.87
C ALA A 27 -12.21 -0.77 6.10
N GLY A 28 -12.85 0.38 5.85
CA GLY A 28 -13.39 1.25 6.91
C GLY A 28 -12.38 2.25 7.49
N LYS A 29 -11.10 2.17 7.10
CA LYS A 29 -10.07 3.14 7.48
C LYS A 29 -9.67 4.01 6.28
N LYS A 30 -9.22 5.24 6.56
CA LYS A 30 -8.51 6.06 5.57
C LYS A 30 -7.09 5.54 5.44
N VAL A 31 -6.64 5.24 4.22
CA VAL A 31 -5.33 4.66 3.92
C VAL A 31 -4.63 5.53 2.89
N VAL A 32 -3.33 5.74 3.07
CA VAL A 32 -2.44 6.38 2.10
C VAL A 32 -1.36 5.37 1.73
N LEU A 33 -1.22 5.07 0.44
CA LEU A 33 -0.13 4.25 -0.10
C LEU A 33 0.88 5.18 -0.77
N TYR A 34 2.15 5.05 -0.38
CA TYR A 34 3.24 5.86 -0.87
C TYR A 34 4.42 4.96 -1.25
N PHE A 35 5.00 5.19 -2.42
CA PHE A 35 6.19 4.48 -2.90
C PHE A 35 7.39 5.41 -2.82
N TYR A 36 8.53 4.88 -2.37
CA TYR A 36 9.81 5.58 -2.39
C TYR A 36 10.90 4.69 -3.00
N PRO A 37 11.98 5.28 -3.56
CA PRO A 37 12.91 4.53 -4.41
C PRO A 37 13.72 3.48 -3.67
N LYS A 38 14.21 3.81 -2.47
CA LYS A 38 15.09 2.93 -1.69
C LYS A 38 15.19 3.37 -0.23
N ASP A 39 15.30 2.39 0.66
CA ASP A 39 15.69 2.59 2.05
C ASP A 39 17.09 3.21 2.18
N ASN A 40 17.29 3.99 3.25
CA ASN A 40 18.60 4.51 3.67
C ASN A 40 19.35 5.29 2.59
N THR A 41 18.63 6.07 1.78
CA THR A 41 19.23 7.01 0.84
C THR A 41 18.97 8.45 1.29
N PRO A 42 19.90 9.40 1.07
CA PRO A 42 19.77 10.76 1.61
C PRO A 42 18.56 11.56 1.07
N GLY A 43 17.94 11.11 -0.02
CA GLY A 43 16.98 11.91 -0.78
C GLY A 43 17.70 12.90 -1.70
#